data_AF-A0A1W9KWE8-F1
#
_entry.id   AF-A0A1W9KWE8-F1
#
_cell.length_a   1.000
_cell.length_b   1.000
_cell.length_c   1.000
_cell.angle_alpha   90.00
_cell.angle_beta   90.00
_cell.angle_gamma   90.00
#
_symmetry.space_group_name_H-M   'P 1'
#
loop_
_entity.id
_entity.type
_entity.pdbx_description
1 polymer ?
#
loop_
_entity_poly.entity_id
_entity_poly.type
_entity_poly.pdbx_seq_one_letter_code
_entity_poly.pdbx_strand_id
1 'polypeptide(L)'
;MQKVMKSALTLLGSLLLTACVSTDSLQSSNQKGASYIVTGKSYEQIWRAATVAMQTDMDIVQSHKPSGVIKSKVVNGTPGKVVGFFIQPAHASAPRYTINIVSRWPL
;
A
#
# COMPACT_ATOMS: atom_id res chain seq x y z
N MET A 1 -59.15 18.37 4.56
CA MET A 1 -59.01 19.08 3.28
C MET A 1 -57.54 19.06 2.86
N GLN A 2 -57.19 18.24 1.87
CA GLN A 2 -55.84 18.18 1.29
C GLN A 2 -55.65 19.39 0.35
N LYS A 3 -54.62 20.19 0.56
CA LYS A 3 -54.14 21.15 -0.45
C LYS A 3 -52.84 20.61 -1.04
N VAL A 4 -52.94 20.13 -2.27
CA VAL A 4 -51.80 19.88 -3.15
C VAL A 4 -51.33 21.24 -3.65
N MET A 5 -50.09 21.63 -3.36
CA MET A 5 -49.43 22.74 -4.04
C MET A 5 -48.02 22.30 -4.44
N LYS A 6 -47.80 22.38 -5.75
CA LYS A 6 -46.56 22.07 -6.46
C LYS A 6 -45.47 23.06 -6.02
N SER A 7 -44.28 22.56 -5.71
CA SER A 7 -43.06 23.38 -5.68
C SER A 7 -41.92 22.53 -6.20
N ALA A 8 -41.60 22.75 -7.47
CA ALA A 8 -40.32 22.41 -8.04
C ALA A 8 -39.29 23.37 -7.45
N LEU A 9 -38.30 22.84 -6.72
CA LEU A 9 -37.07 23.56 -6.45
C LEU A 9 -35.90 22.63 -6.73
N THR A 10 -35.31 22.88 -7.89
CA THR A 10 -34.02 22.42 -8.35
C THR A 10 -32.90 22.82 -7.38
N LEU A 11 -31.78 22.08 -7.48
CA LEU A 11 -30.42 22.44 -7.05
C LEU A 11 -30.08 22.20 -5.57
N LEU A 12 -29.23 21.21 -5.28
CA LEU A 12 -27.78 21.43 -5.21
C LEU A 12 -27.08 20.10 -4.94
N GLY A 13 -26.61 19.48 -6.02
CA GLY A 13 -25.68 18.36 -5.95
C GLY A 13 -24.33 18.86 -5.46
N SER A 14 -23.98 18.50 -4.23
CA SER A 14 -22.60 18.49 -3.76
C SER A 14 -22.44 17.30 -2.84
N LEU A 15 -22.55 16.11 -3.44
CA LEU A 15 -21.91 14.91 -2.90
C LEU A 15 -20.41 15.20 -3.00
N LEU A 16 -19.85 15.75 -1.93
CA LEU A 16 -18.42 15.87 -1.75
C LEU A 16 -17.86 14.46 -1.75
N LEU A 17 -17.49 13.98 -2.93
CA LEU A 17 -16.60 12.84 -3.11
C LEU A 17 -15.29 13.25 -2.45
N THR A 18 -15.19 12.98 -1.15
CA THR A 18 -13.92 12.86 -0.46
C THR A 18 -13.15 11.80 -1.23
N ALA A 19 -12.28 12.24 -2.14
CA ALA A 19 -11.31 11.39 -2.77
C ALA A 19 -10.38 10.93 -1.65
N CYS A 20 -10.79 9.85 -0.97
CA CYS A 20 -9.91 9.07 -0.13
C CYS A 20 -8.82 8.57 -1.08
N VAL A 21 -7.65 9.19 -1.03
CA VAL A 21 -6.48 8.72 -1.77
C VAL A 21 -6.12 7.38 -1.14
N SER A 22 -6.74 6.32 -1.67
CA SER A 22 -6.50 4.96 -1.22
C SER A 22 -5.03 4.65 -1.46
N THR A 23 -4.33 4.27 -0.40
CA THR A 23 -2.97 3.71 -0.45
C THR A 23 -2.93 2.33 -1.14
N ASP A 24 -4.07 1.86 -1.63
CA ASP A 24 -4.27 0.57 -2.29
C ASP A 24 -3.47 0.37 -3.58
N SER A 25 -3.18 1.43 -4.35
CA SER A 25 -2.67 1.21 -5.72
C SER A 25 -1.17 0.88 -5.82
N LEU A 26 -0.47 0.60 -4.71
CA LEU A 26 0.94 0.24 -4.75
C LEU A 26 1.04 -1.28 -4.87
N GLN A 27 1.09 -1.73 -6.12
CA GLN A 27 1.21 -3.14 -6.51
C GLN A 27 2.62 -3.41 -7.02
N SER A 28 3.07 -4.65 -6.87
CA SER A 28 4.41 -5.09 -7.27
C SER A 28 4.71 -4.94 -8.77
N SER A 29 3.71 -4.72 -9.63
CA SER A 29 3.82 -4.85 -11.09
C SER A 29 3.97 -3.53 -11.87
N ASN A 30 3.68 -2.37 -11.30
CA ASN A 30 3.39 -1.15 -12.10
C ASN A 30 4.27 0.08 -11.82
N GLN A 31 5.39 -0.04 -11.10
CA GLN A 31 6.22 1.13 -10.73
C GLN A 31 7.72 0.85 -10.79
N LYS A 32 8.52 1.92 -10.95
CA LYS A 32 9.99 1.86 -10.82
C LYS A 32 10.34 1.22 -9.47
N GLY A 33 11.13 0.17 -9.51
CA GLY A 33 11.50 -0.61 -8.33
C GLY A 33 12.73 -1.47 -8.57
N ALA A 34 13.15 -2.17 -7.52
CA ALA A 34 14.24 -3.14 -7.56
C ALA A 34 13.69 -4.53 -7.23
N SER A 35 14.22 -5.55 -7.91
CA SER A 35 13.86 -6.95 -7.69
C SER A 35 15.11 -7.74 -7.29
N TYR A 36 14.99 -8.58 -6.26
CA TYR A 36 16.08 -9.36 -5.71
C TYR A 36 15.65 -10.82 -5.54
N ILE A 37 16.56 -11.75 -5.80
CA ILE A 37 16.37 -13.17 -5.48
C ILE A 37 17.11 -13.46 -4.18
N VAL A 38 16.42 -14.05 -3.22
CA VAL A 38 16.97 -14.48 -1.93
C VAL A 38 16.85 -15.99 -1.80
N THR A 39 17.97 -16.63 -1.53
CA THR A 39 18.09 -18.08 -1.27
C THR A 39 18.74 -18.31 0.09
N GLY A 40 18.53 -19.48 0.68
CA GLY A 40 19.17 -19.85 1.96
C GLY A 40 18.68 -19.07 3.19
N LYS A 41 17.55 -18.36 3.07
CA LYS A 41 16.84 -17.69 4.16
C LYS A 41 15.40 -18.16 4.20
N SER A 42 14.84 -18.31 5.39
CA SER A 42 13.43 -18.63 5.55
C SER A 42 12.56 -17.39 5.33
N TYR A 43 11.29 -17.62 4.97
CA TYR A 43 10.28 -16.56 4.90
C TYR A 43 10.26 -15.68 6.16
N GLU A 44 10.39 -16.29 7.35
CA GLU A 44 10.40 -15.60 8.63
C GLU A 44 11.59 -14.66 8.81
N GLN A 45 12.78 -15.11 8.40
CA GLN A 45 13.99 -14.28 8.43
C GLN A 45 13.85 -13.08 7.49
N ILE A 46 13.33 -13.31 6.28
CA ILE A 46 13.10 -12.24 5.30
C ILE A 46 12.05 -11.26 5.83
N TRP A 47 10.93 -11.77 6.37
CA TRP A 47 9.85 -10.95 6.92
C TRP A 47 10.32 -10.06 8.07
N ARG A 48 11.11 -10.61 9.00
CA ARG A 48 11.68 -9.86 10.13
C ARG A 48 12.63 -8.77 9.64
N ALA A 49 13.54 -9.10 8.72
CA ALA A 49 14.47 -8.13 8.16
C ALA A 49 13.74 -7.01 7.38
N ALA A 50 12.74 -7.38 6.57
CA ALA A 50 11.91 -6.45 5.84
C ALA A 50 11.15 -5.51 6.77
N THR A 51 10.58 -6.02 7.86
CA THR A 51 9.85 -5.21 8.85
C THR A 51 10.75 -4.14 9.45
N VAL A 52 11.97 -4.51 9.87
CA VAL A 52 12.95 -3.56 10.44
C VAL A 52 13.35 -2.49 9.40
N ALA A 53 13.67 -2.91 8.18
CA ALA A 53 14.02 -1.97 7.10
C ALA A 53 12.87 -1.01 6.79
N MET A 54 11.64 -1.53 6.78
CA MET A 54 10.42 -0.77 6.49
C MET A 54 9.96 0.13 7.66
N GLN A 55 10.62 0.08 8.82
CA GLN A 55 10.42 0.99 9.97
C GLN A 55 11.54 2.03 10.10
N THR A 56 12.63 1.90 9.34
CA THR A 56 13.74 2.85 9.39
C THR A 56 13.31 4.11 8.65
N ASP A 57 13.14 5.22 9.38
CA ASP A 57 12.69 6.53 8.87
C ASP A 57 11.32 6.51 8.15
N MET A 58 10.52 5.48 8.42
CA MET A 58 9.20 5.26 7.82
C MET A 58 8.21 4.66 8.81
N ASP A 59 6.93 4.97 8.63
CA ASP A 59 5.82 4.35 9.36
C ASP A 59 5.20 3.24 8.53
N ILE A 60 5.06 2.04 9.10
CA ILE A 60 4.32 0.95 8.47
C ILE A 60 2.84 1.32 8.42
N VAL A 61 2.28 1.39 7.20
CA VAL A 61 0.85 1.66 6.96
C VAL A 61 0.09 0.43 6.51
N GLN A 62 0.79 -0.62 6.05
CA GLN A 62 0.21 -1.92 5.75
C GLN A 62 1.21 -3.02 6.08
N SER A 63 0.76 -4.06 6.79
CA SER A 63 1.55 -5.26 7.07
C SER A 63 0.64 -6.47 6.97
N HIS A 64 0.86 -7.29 5.94
CA HIS A 64 0.09 -8.50 5.71
C HIS A 64 1.01 -9.67 5.40
N LYS A 65 1.40 -10.37 6.47
CA LYS A 65 2.33 -11.51 6.43
C LYS A 65 1.84 -12.68 5.59
N PRO A 66 0.55 -13.07 5.58
CA PRO A 66 0.12 -14.18 4.73
C PRO A 66 0.28 -13.90 3.22
N SER A 67 0.29 -12.64 2.78
CA SER A 67 0.50 -12.30 1.36
C SER A 67 1.89 -11.76 1.04
N GLY A 68 2.80 -11.68 2.01
CA GLY A 68 4.14 -11.16 1.79
C GLY A 68 4.20 -9.67 1.50
N VAL A 69 3.29 -8.85 2.06
CA VAL A 69 3.22 -7.41 1.76
C VAL A 69 3.52 -6.58 3.00
N ILE A 70 4.48 -5.67 2.88
CA ILE A 70 4.70 -4.55 3.81
C ILE A 70 4.69 -3.25 3.01
N LYS A 71 3.95 -2.24 3.46
CA LYS A 71 4.03 -0.88 2.91
C LYS A 71 4.28 0.11 4.02
N SER A 72 5.14 1.08 3.75
CA SER A 72 5.49 2.14 4.68
C SER A 72 5.48 3.50 4.02
N LYS A 73 5.09 4.50 4.79
CA LYS A 73 5.12 5.91 4.41
C LYS A 73 6.37 6.55 5.00
N VAL A 74 7.10 7.32 4.19
CA VAL A 74 8.27 8.07 4.68
C VAL A 74 7.82 9.15 5.66
N VAL A 75 8.43 9.18 6.85
CA VAL A 75 8.19 10.21 7.88
C VAL A 75 9.27 11.29 7.85
N ASN A 76 10.53 10.87 7.67
CA ASN A 76 11.69 11.76 7.55
C ASN A 76 12.18 11.72 6.10
N GLY A 77 11.72 12.66 5.28
CA GLY A 77 12.05 12.72 3.85
C GLY A 77 10.94 13.36 3.03
N THR A 78 10.70 12.85 1.81
CA THR A 78 9.67 13.38 0.91
C THR A 78 8.26 13.05 1.41
N PRO A 79 7.47 14.04 1.87
CA PRO A 79 6.14 13.79 2.39
C PRO A 79 5.24 13.14 1.34
N GLY A 80 4.51 12.10 1.72
CA GLY A 80 3.61 11.37 0.81
C GLY A 80 4.27 10.27 -0.03
N LYS A 81 5.60 10.10 0.06
CA LYS A 81 6.27 8.93 -0.53
C LYS A 81 5.87 7.66 0.22
N VAL A 82 5.54 6.61 -0.55
CA VAL A 82 5.22 5.28 -0.02
C VAL A 82 6.17 4.26 -0.66
N VAL A 83 6.74 3.40 0.17
CA VAL A 83 7.56 2.26 -0.25
C VAL A 83 6.76 0.98 0.00
N GLY A 84 6.77 0.05 -0.95
CA GLY A 84 6.21 -1.28 -0.80
C GLY A 84 7.28 -2.35 -0.94
N PHE A 85 7.21 -3.35 -0.06
CA PHE A 85 8.08 -4.51 -0.01
C PHE A 85 7.22 -5.76 -0.17
N PHE A 86 7.51 -6.54 -1.21
CA PHE A 86 6.72 -7.70 -1.62
C PHE A 86 7.60 -8.94 -1.65
N ILE A 87 7.19 -10.00 -0.95
CA ILE A 87 7.89 -11.28 -0.88
C ILE A 87 7.05 -12.34 -1.60
N GLN A 88 7.63 -12.99 -2.61
CA GLN A 88 6.97 -14.05 -3.37
C GLN A 88 7.88 -15.29 -3.51
N PRO A 89 7.37 -16.49 -3.23
CA PRO A 89 6.04 -16.77 -2.72
C PRO A 89 5.93 -16.50 -1.20
N ALA A 90 4.73 -16.20 -0.69
CA ALA A 90 4.49 -15.87 0.71
C ALA A 90 4.25 -17.10 1.59
N HIS A 91 5.10 -18.12 1.50
CA HIS A 91 5.01 -19.32 2.34
C HIS A 91 6.39 -19.88 2.72
N ALA A 92 6.43 -20.66 3.80
CA ALA A 92 7.67 -21.05 4.49
C ALA A 92 8.54 -22.09 3.77
N SER A 93 7.96 -22.90 2.88
CA SER A 93 8.64 -24.03 2.22
C SER A 93 9.31 -23.68 0.89
N ALA A 94 9.38 -22.41 0.52
CA ALA A 94 9.94 -22.03 -0.77
C ALA A 94 11.47 -22.14 -0.78
N PRO A 95 12.09 -22.76 -1.79
CA PRO A 95 13.55 -22.85 -1.90
C PRO A 95 14.21 -21.51 -2.23
N ARG A 96 13.43 -20.56 -2.75
CA ARG A 96 13.86 -19.20 -3.11
C ARG A 96 12.70 -18.23 -2.98
N TYR A 97 13.03 -16.98 -2.70
CA TYR A 97 12.10 -15.86 -2.63
C TYR A 97 12.51 -14.76 -3.60
N THR A 98 11.53 -14.17 -4.26
CA THR A 98 11.66 -12.93 -5.01
C THR A 98 11.17 -11.80 -4.13
N ILE A 99 12.01 -10.79 -3.96
CA ILE A 99 11.69 -9.56 -3.23
C ILE A 99 11.55 -8.45 -4.24
N ASN A 100 10.37 -7.85 -4.33
CA ASN A 100 10.16 -6.65 -5.13
C ASN A 100 10.01 -5.46 -4.19
N ILE A 101 10.76 -4.39 -4.45
CA ILE A 101 10.69 -3.13 -3.72
C ILE A 101 10.31 -2.05 -4.72
N VAL A 102 9.16 -1.43 -4.51
CA VAL A 102 8.67 -0.35 -5.38
C VAL A 102 8.38 0.89 -4.55
N SER A 103 8.55 2.07 -5.15
CA SER A 103 8.24 3.33 -4.50
C SER A 103 7.29 4.16 -5.34
N ARG A 104 6.27 4.72 -4.69
CA ARG A 104 5.43 5.77 -5.25
C ARG A 104 5.84 7.11 -4.65
N TRP A 105 6.06 8.07 -5.53
CA TRP A 105 6.29 9.45 -5.16
C TRP A 105 4.98 10.22 -5.15
N PRO A 106 4.82 11.25 -4.30
CA PRO A 106 3.70 12.17 -4.43
C PRO A 106 3.73 12.80 -5.84
N LEU A 107 2.54 13.08 -6.39
CA LEU A 107 2.38 13.76 -7.67
C LEU A 107 2.76 15.24 -7.57
#